data_AF-A0A7S2TYR2-F1
#
_entry.id   AF-A0A7S2TYR2-F1
#
_cell.length_a   1.000
_cell.length_b   1.000
_cell.length_c   1.000
_cell.angle_alpha   90.00
_cell.angle_beta   90.00
_cell.angle_gamma   90.00
#
_symmetry.space_group_name_H-M   'P 1'
#
loop_
_entity.id
_entity.type
_entity.pdbx_description
1 polymer ?
#
loop_
_entity_poly.entity_id
_entity_poly.type
_entity_poly.pdbx_seq_one_letter_code
_entity_poly.pdbx_strand_id
1 'polypeptide(L)'
;RIEGKHAKLLKDLPRFARNLTSTNPNAQFEAATKIRKLLSKEINPPIQQVIASGIVPRLVELLKHDSNPELQFECAWSLTNVASGSSRHTQAVVEAGAVPH
;
A
#
# COMPACT_ATOMS: atom_id res chain seq x y z
N ARG A 1 17.83 16.79 5.03
CA ARG A 1 18.24 15.36 5.02
C ARG A 1 17.04 14.47 4.64
N ILE A 2 16.58 14.53 3.38
CA ILE A 2 15.34 13.85 2.93
C ILE A 2 15.59 12.35 2.64
N GLU A 3 16.81 11.99 2.24
CA GLU A 3 17.21 10.62 1.91
C GLU A 3 17.12 9.64 3.09
N GLY A 4 17.49 10.07 4.30
CA GLY A 4 17.48 9.21 5.49
C GLY A 4 16.07 8.78 5.92
N LYS A 5 15.06 9.62 5.69
CA LYS A 5 13.65 9.29 6.00
C LYS A 5 13.08 8.29 4.99
N HIS A 6 13.48 8.38 3.72
CA HIS A 6 13.08 7.42 2.68
C HIS A 6 13.62 6.02 3.01
N ALA A 7 14.92 5.91 3.25
CA ALA A 7 15.55 4.62 3.56
C ALA A 7 14.95 3.97 4.81
N LYS A 8 14.57 4.77 5.81
CA LYS A 8 13.89 4.28 7.02
C LYS A 8 12.50 3.70 6.70
N LEU A 9 11.70 4.38 5.88
CA LEU A 9 10.36 3.90 5.51
C LEU A 9 10.41 2.58 4.72
N LEU A 10 11.41 2.42 3.85
CA LEU A 10 11.60 1.15 3.12
C LEU A 10 11.92 -0.01 4.05
N LYS A 11 12.79 0.21 5.05
CA LYS A 11 13.12 -0.80 6.07
C LYS A 11 11.92 -1.19 6.92
N ASP A 12 10.93 -0.31 7.01
CA ASP A 12 9.70 -0.53 7.78
C ASP A 12 8.59 -1.25 6.98
N LEU A 13 8.76 -1.50 5.68
CA LEU A 13 7.74 -2.19 4.86
C LEU A 13 7.25 -3.52 5.47
N PRO A 14 8.12 -4.42 5.99
CA PRO A 14 7.66 -5.64 6.66
C PRO A 14 6.80 -5.37 7.90
N ARG A 15 7.08 -4.27 8.63
CA ARG A 15 6.25 -3.85 9.77
C ARG A 15 4.90 -3.35 9.29
N PHE A 16 4.84 -2.57 8.22
CA PHE A 16 3.58 -2.10 7.67
C PHE A 16 2.71 -3.24 7.15
N ALA A 17 3.31 -4.23 6.46
CA ALA A 17 2.60 -5.44 6.03
C ALA A 17 1.95 -6.19 7.21
N ARG A 18 2.69 -6.37 8.32
CA ARG A 18 2.14 -6.97 9.56
C ARG A 18 1.06 -6.13 10.22
N ASN A 19 1.18 -4.80 10.19
CA ASN A 19 0.16 -3.92 10.76
C ASN A 19 -1.16 -3.98 9.96
N LEU A 20 -1.09 -4.09 8.63
CA LEU A 20 -2.27 -4.28 7.77
C LEU A 20 -2.99 -5.61 8.03
N THR A 21 -2.30 -6.62 8.56
CA THR A 21 -2.90 -7.92 8.93
C THR A 21 -3.36 -7.96 10.39
N SER A 22 -3.12 -6.90 11.17
CA SER A 22 -3.53 -6.87 12.58
C SER A 22 -5.04 -6.68 12.71
N THR A 23 -5.59 -6.96 13.88
CA THR A 23 -7.00 -6.70 14.22
C THR A 23 -7.24 -5.27 14.71
N ASN A 24 -6.21 -4.43 14.78
CA ASN A 24 -6.29 -3.06 15.29
C ASN A 24 -6.53 -2.07 14.12
N PRO A 25 -7.73 -1.44 14.03
CA PRO A 25 -8.05 -0.54 12.92
C PRO A 25 -7.12 0.67 12.83
N ASN A 26 -6.66 1.20 13.97
CA ASN A 26 -5.72 2.33 13.99
C ASN A 26 -4.35 1.93 13.42
N ALA A 27 -3.87 0.73 13.74
CA ALA A 27 -2.61 0.22 13.20
C ALA A 27 -2.69 -0.03 11.69
N GLN A 28 -3.82 -0.55 11.21
CA GLN A 28 -4.10 -0.71 9.78
C GLN A 28 -4.13 0.65 9.07
N PHE A 29 -4.88 1.62 9.61
CA PHE A 29 -5.01 2.97 9.04
C PHE A 29 -3.68 3.70 8.97
N GLU A 30 -2.90 3.67 10.06
CA GLU A 30 -1.57 4.26 10.08
C GLU A 30 -0.62 3.63 9.05
N ALA A 31 -0.67 2.30 8.90
CA ALA A 31 0.15 1.59 7.93
C ALA A 31 -0.26 1.97 6.49
N ALA A 32 -1.56 1.93 6.18
CA ALA A 32 -2.09 2.30 4.87
C ALA A 32 -1.72 3.75 4.51
N THR A 33 -1.89 4.69 5.44
CA THR A 33 -1.50 6.10 5.26
C THR A 33 0.00 6.26 4.99
N LYS A 34 0.86 5.54 5.72
CA LYS A 34 2.33 5.59 5.53
C LYS A 34 2.72 5.00 4.18
N ILE A 35 2.07 3.93 3.73
CA ILE A 35 2.28 3.31 2.42
C ILE A 35 1.83 4.26 1.31
N ARG A 36 0.62 4.84 1.41
CA ARG A 36 0.11 5.82 0.45
C ARG A 36 1.09 6.98 0.29
N LYS A 37 1.53 7.60 1.39
CA LYS A 37 2.52 8.69 1.38
C LYS A 37 3.87 8.27 0.81
N LEU A 38 4.27 7.01 0.99
CA LEU A 38 5.51 6.48 0.42
C LEU A 38 5.40 6.38 -1.11
N LEU A 39 4.22 6.02 -1.62
CA LEU A 39 3.92 5.86 -3.05
C LEU A 39 3.61 7.18 -3.76
N SER A 40 3.11 8.21 -3.08
CA SER A 40 2.80 9.53 -3.66
C SER A 40 4.04 10.41 -3.92
N LYS A 41 5.24 9.84 -3.97
CA LYS A 41 6.47 10.61 -4.23
C LYS A 41 6.60 10.88 -5.72
N GLU A 42 6.96 12.12 -6.06
CA GLU A 42 7.11 12.56 -7.45
C GLU A 42 8.25 11.85 -8.20
N ILE A 43 9.35 11.51 -7.50
CA ILE A 43 10.53 10.91 -8.11
C ILE A 43 10.73 9.49 -7.57
N ASN A 44 10.69 8.51 -8.49
CA ASN A 44 10.97 7.09 -8.25
C ASN A 44 10.29 6.53 -6.99
N PRO A 45 8.94 6.51 -6.93
CA PRO A 45 8.24 5.85 -5.85
C PRO A 45 8.63 4.37 -5.79
N PRO A 46 8.81 3.78 -4.60
CA PRO A 46 9.30 2.41 -4.43
C PRO A 46 8.19 1.38 -4.63
N ILE A 47 7.53 1.44 -5.80
CA ILE A 47 6.36 0.60 -6.13
C ILE A 47 6.76 -0.88 -6.11
N GLN A 48 7.88 -1.24 -6.71
CA GLN A 48 8.34 -2.63 -6.78
C GLN A 48 8.61 -3.22 -5.38
N GLN A 49 9.17 -2.43 -4.45
CA GLN A 49 9.42 -2.85 -3.07
C GLN A 49 8.11 -3.07 -2.31
N VAL A 50 7.11 -2.21 -2.51
CA VAL A 50 5.77 -2.38 -1.93
C VAL A 50 5.12 -3.66 -2.46
N ILE A 51 5.17 -3.92 -3.77
CA ILE A 51 4.67 -5.17 -4.37
C ILE A 51 5.39 -6.38 -3.76
N ALA A 52 6.73 -6.38 -3.75
CA ALA A 52 7.54 -7.49 -3.23
C ALA A 52 7.32 -7.77 -1.74
N SER A 53 6.87 -6.78 -0.96
CA SER A 53 6.56 -6.94 0.46
C SER A 53 5.18 -7.57 0.75
N GLY A 54 4.41 -7.92 -0.28
CA GLY A 54 3.08 -8.54 -0.12
C GLY A 54 1.99 -7.58 0.38
N ILE A 55 2.24 -6.27 0.32
CA ILE A 55 1.30 -5.25 0.78
C ILE A 55 0.08 -5.15 -0.14
N VAL A 56 0.25 -5.31 -1.45
CA VAL A 56 -0.83 -5.12 -2.45
C VAL A 56 -2.04 -6.03 -2.18
N PRO A 57 -1.89 -7.36 -2.01
CA PRO A 57 -3.02 -8.22 -1.63
C PRO A 57 -3.73 -7.80 -0.34
N ARG A 58 -2.99 -7.32 0.67
CA ARG A 58 -3.58 -6.85 1.94
C ARG A 58 -4.39 -5.58 1.78
N LEU A 59 -3.94 -4.65 0.93
CA LEU A 59 -4.71 -3.44 0.62
C LEU A 59 -6.02 -3.79 -0.11
N VAL A 60 -6.00 -4.77 -1.01
CA VAL A 60 -7.22 -5.24 -1.71
C VAL A 60 -8.20 -5.89 -0.73
N GLU A 61 -7.73 -6.70 0.22
CA GLU A 61 -8.60 -7.30 1.23
C GLU A 61 -9.27 -6.24 2.11
N LEU A 62 -8.51 -5.28 2.62
CA LEU A 62 -9.05 -4.19 3.45
C LEU A 62 -10.00 -3.27 2.66
N LEU A 63 -9.79 -3.11 1.35
CA LEU A 63 -10.69 -2.34 0.50
C LEU A 63 -12.10 -2.97 0.43
N LYS A 64 -12.21 -4.29 0.58
CA LYS A 64 -13.51 -5.00 0.56
C LYS A 64 -14.30 -4.89 1.88
N HIS A 65 -13.73 -4.28 2.91
CA HIS A 65 -14.35 -4.19 4.24
C HIS A 65 -15.04 -2.83 4.43
N ASP A 66 -16.37 -2.82 4.40
CA ASP A 66 -17.18 -1.59 4.51
C ASP A 66 -17.25 -0.97 5.92
N SER A 67 -16.65 -1.63 6.92
CA SER A 67 -16.69 -1.18 8.31
C SER A 67 -15.81 0.06 8.59
N ASN A 68 -14.91 0.43 7.67
CA ASN A 68 -14.01 1.58 7.86
C ASN A 68 -13.74 2.33 6.54
N PRO A 69 -14.59 3.30 6.17
CA PRO A 69 -14.47 4.06 4.93
C PRO A 69 -13.16 4.86 4.79
N GLU A 70 -12.62 5.38 5.91
CA GLU A 70 -11.35 6.13 5.87
C GLU A 70 -10.18 5.22 5.52
N LEU A 71 -10.16 4.00 6.06
CA LEU A 71 -9.17 2.98 5.70
C LEU A 71 -9.33 2.55 4.23
N GLN A 72 -10.56 2.31 3.77
CA GLN A 72 -10.83 1.97 2.37
C GLN A 72 -10.29 3.05 1.42
N PHE A 73 -10.46 4.33 1.76
CA PHE A 73 -9.94 5.44 0.98
C PHE A 73 -8.41 5.41 0.86
N GLU A 74 -7.68 5.22 1.97
CA GLU A 74 -6.21 5.12 1.95
C GLU A 74 -5.73 3.87 1.20
N CYS A 75 -6.45 2.75 1.30
CA CYS A 75 -6.17 1.54 0.53
C CYS A 75 -6.37 1.75 -0.98
N ALA A 76 -7.51 2.31 -1.38
CA ALA A 76 -7.81 2.62 -2.78
C ALA A 76 -6.76 3.57 -3.38
N TRP A 77 -6.41 4.64 -2.66
CA TRP A 77 -5.41 5.60 -3.13
C TRP A 77 -4.02 4.96 -3.25
N SER A 78 -3.64 4.10 -2.30
CA SER A 78 -2.39 3.33 -2.40
C SER A 78 -2.38 2.45 -3.65
N LEU A 79 -3.46 1.73 -3.95
CA LEU A 79 -3.59 0.88 -5.12
C LEU A 79 -3.54 1.68 -6.43
N THR A 80 -4.19 2.84 -6.51
CA THR A 80 -4.09 3.75 -7.67
C THR A 80 -2.65 4.20 -7.91
N ASN A 81 -1.89 4.50 -6.85
CA ASN A 81 -0.48 4.89 -6.98
C ASN A 81 0.45 3.71 -7.37
N VAL A 82 0.08 2.46 -7.05
CA VAL A 82 0.79 1.28 -7.58
C VAL A 82 0.47 1.12 -9.07
N ALA A 83 -0.80 1.22 -9.43
CA ALA A 83 -1.30 1.03 -10.79
C ALA A 83 -0.82 2.10 -11.78
N SER A 84 -0.45 3.30 -11.30
CA SER A 84 0.10 4.39 -12.12
C SER A 84 1.56 4.17 -12.58
N GLY A 85 2.19 3.08 -12.12
CA GLY A 85 3.54 2.72 -12.53
C GLY A 85 3.61 2.06 -13.93
N SER A 86 4.48 1.07 -14.10
CA SER A 86 4.58 0.30 -15.35
C SER A 86 3.42 -0.69 -15.50
N SER A 87 3.21 -1.23 -16.70
CA SER A 87 2.21 -2.28 -16.95
C SER A 87 2.36 -3.49 -16.02
N ARG A 88 3.59 -3.82 -15.58
CA ARG A 88 3.82 -4.89 -14.59
C ARG A 88 3.28 -4.54 -13.21
N HIS A 89 3.35 -3.27 -12.81
CA HIS A 89 2.78 -2.81 -11.54
C HIS A 89 1.25 -2.83 -11.59
N THR A 90 0.66 -2.38 -12.70
CA THR A 90 -0.79 -2.48 -12.92
C THR A 90 -1.26 -3.93 -12.89
N GLN A 91 -0.53 -4.84 -13.56
CA GLN A 91 -0.82 -6.26 -13.57
C GLN A 91 -0.80 -6.85 -12.15
N ALA A 92 0.16 -6.46 -11.30
CA ALA A 92 0.22 -6.92 -9.91
C ALA A 92 -1.02 -6.52 -9.08
N VAL A 93 -1.65 -5.37 -9.38
CA VAL A 93 -2.90 -4.93 -8.75
C VAL A 93 -4.08 -5.78 -9.23
N VAL A 94 -4.13 -6.10 -10.52
CA VAL A 94 -5.16 -6.98 -11.11
C VAL A 94 -5.04 -8.39 -10.54
N GLU A 95 -3.85 -8.96 -10.50
CA GLU A 95 -3.58 -10.31 -9.96
C GLU A 95 -3.88 -10.42 -8.47
N ALA A 96 -3.80 -9.32 -7.72
CA ALA A 96 -4.22 -9.26 -6.33
C ALA A 96 -5.76 -9.27 -6.15
N GLY A 97 -6.53 -9.22 -7.23
CA GLY A 97 -8.00 -9.28 -7.20
C GLY A 97 -8.66 -7.93 -6.87
N ALA A 98 -8.04 -6.83 -7.26
CA ALA A 98 -8.61 -5.48 -7.10
C ALA A 98 -9.78 -5.21 -8.05
N VAL A 99 -9.88 -5.95 -9.17
CA VAL A 99 -10.98 -5.86 -10.13
C VAL A 99 -11.80 -7.16 -10.03
N PRO A 100 -13.13 -7.08 -9.81
CA PRO A 100 -14.00 -8.25 -9.81
C PRO A 100 -14.07 -8.88 -11.20
N HIS A 101 -14.14 -10.22 -11.26
CA HIS A 101 -14.37 -10.98 -12.48
C HIS A 101 -15.87 -11.13 -12.77
#